data_AF-A0A383B394-F1
#
_entry.id   AF-A0A383B394-F1
#
_cell.length_a   1.000
_cell.length_b   1.000
_cell.length_c   1.000
_cell.angle_alpha   90.00
_cell.angle_beta   90.00
_cell.angle_gamma   90.00
#
_symmetry.space_group_name_H-M   'P 1'
#
loop_
_entity.id
_entity.type
_entity.pdbx_description
1 polymer ?
#
loop_
_entity_poly.entity_id
_entity_poly.type
_entity_poly.pdbx_seq_one_letter_code
_entity_poly.pdbx_strand_id
1 'polypeptide(L)'
;CAVIFVMITISSWIALRPIAEQRPRLYLMTVAAIGIGGVPSLFLATELVLDLTPWYAPRYLIPLAGMVFANAMNSVSIAAERHMTELERGQGNESARRAAFQAALIPLINSLFAVGLVSLPGMMTGQVLAGISPLIAARYQILVMCILFGSSGIAAACYLYWCKPQNLPSKPRSLNDSTK
;
A
#
# COMPACT_ATOMS: atom_id res chain seq x y z
N CYS A 1 -14.32 4.51 -13.56
CA CYS A 1 -13.22 3.61 -14.01
C CYS A 1 -11.93 4.36 -14.38
N ALA A 2 -11.97 5.39 -15.24
CA ALA A 2 -10.75 6.14 -15.63
C ALA A 2 -9.96 6.71 -14.45
N VAL A 3 -10.65 7.29 -13.46
CA VAL A 3 -10.02 7.84 -12.25
C VAL A 3 -9.24 6.76 -11.47
N ILE A 4 -9.84 5.59 -11.23
CA ILE A 4 -9.18 4.47 -10.52
C ILE A 4 -7.94 4.00 -11.28
N PHE A 5 -8.04 3.89 -12.61
CA PHE A 5 -6.90 3.50 -13.44
C PHE A 5 -5.74 4.49 -13.31
N VAL A 6 -6.04 5.80 -13.37
CA VAL A 6 -5.05 6.87 -13.15
C VAL A 6 -4.45 6.78 -11.75
N MET A 7 -5.26 6.52 -10.73
CA MET A 7 -4.77 6.38 -9.35
C MET A 7 -3.79 5.21 -9.23
N ILE A 8 -4.13 4.04 -9.77
CA ILE A 8 -3.23 2.87 -9.73
C ILE A 8 -1.91 3.17 -10.45
N THR A 9 -1.95 3.73 -11.66
CA THR A 9 -0.72 3.98 -12.44
C THR A 9 0.20 5.00 -11.77
N ILE A 10 -0.37 6.09 -11.24
CA ILE A 10 0.38 7.13 -10.51
C ILE A 10 0.89 6.61 -9.18
N SER A 11 0.06 5.90 -8.41
CA SER A 11 0.46 5.27 -7.15
C SER A 11 1.61 4.29 -7.35
N SER A 12 1.56 3.43 -8.38
CA SER A 12 2.64 2.50 -8.67
C SER A 12 3.94 3.20 -9.07
N TRP A 13 3.85 4.34 -9.76
CA TRP A 13 5.01 5.14 -10.13
C TRP A 13 5.68 5.76 -8.90
N ILE A 14 4.87 6.30 -7.98
CA ILE A 14 5.35 6.91 -6.74
C ILE A 14 5.90 5.85 -5.79
N ALA A 15 5.29 4.67 -5.72
CA ALA A 15 5.72 3.58 -4.84
C ALA A 15 7.17 3.15 -5.12
N LEU A 16 7.61 3.21 -6.38
CA LEU A 16 8.98 2.87 -6.77
C LEU A 16 9.95 4.06 -6.69
N ARG A 17 9.55 5.14 -6.01
CA ARG A 17 10.42 6.32 -5.84
C ARG A 17 11.75 6.01 -5.13
N PRO A 18 11.77 5.24 -4.03
CA PRO A 18 13.02 4.94 -3.32
C PRO A 18 14.01 4.11 -4.16
N ILE A 19 13.51 3.29 -5.09
CA ILE A 19 14.32 2.42 -5.95
C ILE A 19 14.24 2.86 -7.42
N ALA A 20 14.48 4.16 -7.65
CA ALA A 20 14.24 4.82 -8.93
C ALA A 20 14.94 4.15 -10.13
N GLU A 21 16.13 3.60 -9.93
CA GLU A 21 16.93 2.93 -10.97
C GLU A 21 16.27 1.65 -11.50
N GLN A 22 15.45 0.98 -10.67
CA GLN A 22 14.84 -0.32 -10.99
C GLN A 22 13.39 -0.19 -11.47
N ARG A 23 12.87 1.04 -11.54
CA ARG A 23 11.50 1.37 -11.94
C ARG A 23 11.00 0.65 -13.19
N PRO A 24 11.67 0.70 -14.36
CA PRO A 24 11.08 0.15 -15.58
C PRO A 24 10.84 -1.36 -15.51
N ARG A 25 11.64 -2.09 -14.74
CA ARG A 25 11.51 -3.54 -14.58
C ARG A 25 10.44 -3.93 -13.58
N LEU A 26 10.31 -3.17 -12.50
CA LEU A 26 9.40 -3.47 -11.39
C LEU A 26 8.02 -2.81 -11.53
N TYR A 27 7.88 -1.81 -12.42
CA TYR A 27 6.65 -1.04 -12.57
C TYR A 27 5.42 -1.91 -12.81
N LEU A 28 5.49 -2.85 -13.76
CA LEU A 28 4.35 -3.72 -14.08
C LEU A 28 3.95 -4.61 -12.90
N MET A 29 4.96 -5.08 -12.13
CA MET A 29 4.75 -5.90 -10.95
C MET A 29 4.12 -5.09 -9.81
N THR A 30 4.52 -3.83 -9.64
CA THR A 30 3.93 -2.90 -8.68
C THR A 30 2.50 -2.52 -9.05
N VAL A 31 2.22 -2.31 -10.34
CA VAL A 31 0.85 -2.09 -10.84
C VAL A 31 -0.03 -3.30 -10.54
N ALA A 32 0.45 -4.51 -10.84
CA ALA A 32 -0.27 -5.74 -10.52
C ALA A 32 -0.49 -5.89 -9.01
N ALA A 33 0.51 -5.61 -8.19
CA ALA A 33 0.43 -5.74 -6.73
C ALA A 33 -0.58 -4.77 -6.11
N ILE A 34 -0.50 -3.48 -6.46
CA ILE A 34 -1.44 -2.46 -5.99
C ILE A 34 -2.85 -2.72 -6.54
N GLY A 35 -2.97 -3.17 -7.79
CA GLY A 35 -4.24 -3.54 -8.40
C GLY A 35 -4.91 -4.73 -7.69
N ILE A 36 -4.17 -5.82 -7.44
CA ILE A 36 -4.66 -7.03 -6.80
C ILE A 36 -4.97 -6.82 -5.33
N GLY A 37 -4.19 -6.02 -4.62
CA GLY A 37 -4.51 -5.64 -3.24
C GLY A 37 -5.67 -4.64 -3.16
N GLY A 38 -5.70 -3.63 -4.03
CA GLY A 38 -6.60 -2.50 -3.90
C GLY A 38 -7.99 -2.70 -4.52
N VAL A 39 -8.07 -3.20 -5.76
CA VAL A 39 -9.35 -3.29 -6.50
C VAL A 39 -10.33 -4.26 -5.84
N PRO A 40 -9.95 -5.51 -5.49
CA PRO A 40 -10.84 -6.44 -4.82
C PRO A 40 -11.25 -5.94 -3.43
N SER A 41 -10.31 -5.36 -2.67
CA SER A 41 -10.61 -4.78 -1.35
C SER A 41 -11.57 -3.60 -1.44
N LEU A 42 -11.43 -2.73 -2.45
CA LEU A 42 -12.33 -1.62 -2.70
C LEU A 42 -13.72 -2.12 -3.10
N PHE A 43 -13.80 -3.13 -3.97
CA PHE A 43 -15.07 -3.74 -4.36
C PHE A 43 -15.78 -4.38 -3.16
N LEU A 44 -15.04 -5.15 -2.35
CA LEU A 44 -15.56 -5.74 -1.11
C LEU A 44 -16.06 -4.66 -0.14
N ALA A 45 -15.32 -3.55 -0.01
CA ALA A 45 -15.72 -2.44 0.84
C ALA A 45 -17.07 -1.82 0.43
N THR A 46 -17.23 -1.54 -0.87
CA THR A 46 -18.40 -0.83 -1.39
C THR A 46 -19.65 -1.71 -1.42
N GLU A 47 -19.52 -2.97 -1.83
CA GLU A 47 -20.65 -3.90 -2.00
C GLU A 47 -21.01 -4.60 -0.69
N LEU A 48 -20.05 -5.24 -0.02
CA LEU A 48 -20.36 -6.13 1.10
C LEU A 48 -20.69 -5.37 2.38
N VAL A 49 -20.09 -4.20 2.59
CA VAL A 49 -20.12 -3.57 3.92
C VAL A 49 -20.78 -2.20 3.95
N LEU A 50 -20.62 -1.39 2.91
CA LEU A 50 -21.29 -0.10 2.84
C LEU A 50 -22.71 -0.19 2.25
N ASP A 51 -23.07 -1.33 1.64
CA ASP A 51 -24.36 -1.58 0.96
C ASP A 51 -24.78 -0.39 0.08
N LEU A 52 -23.79 0.15 -0.65
CA LEU A 52 -23.98 1.35 -1.45
C LEU A 52 -24.80 1.00 -2.69
N THR A 53 -26.01 1.55 -2.77
CA THR A 53 -26.83 1.51 -3.99
C THR A 53 -26.84 2.90 -4.62
N PRO A 54 -26.15 3.13 -5.77
CA PRO A 54 -25.23 2.26 -6.50
C PRO A 54 -23.78 2.25 -5.94
N TRP A 55 -23.08 1.12 -6.05
CA TRP A 55 -21.73 0.92 -5.52
C TRP A 55 -20.68 1.87 -6.09
N TYR A 56 -20.93 2.38 -7.31
CA TYR A 56 -20.06 3.30 -8.02
C TYR A 56 -20.31 4.78 -7.68
N ALA A 57 -21.06 5.09 -6.62
CA ALA A 57 -21.32 6.45 -6.17
C ALA A 57 -20.00 7.23 -5.95
N PRO A 58 -19.71 8.27 -6.77
CA PRO A 58 -18.40 8.93 -6.75
C PRO A 58 -18.02 9.54 -5.40
N ARG A 59 -19.03 10.01 -4.65
CA ARG A 59 -18.87 10.62 -3.31
C ARG A 59 -18.20 9.69 -2.30
N TYR A 60 -18.36 8.37 -2.45
CA TYR A 60 -17.76 7.37 -1.56
C TYR A 60 -16.59 6.66 -2.22
N LEU A 61 -16.77 6.26 -3.48
CA LEU A 61 -15.79 5.49 -4.23
C LEU A 61 -14.45 6.24 -4.38
N ILE A 62 -14.48 7.53 -4.72
CA ILE A 62 -13.25 8.30 -4.98
C ILE A 62 -12.43 8.48 -3.68
N PRO A 63 -13.01 8.94 -2.56
CA PRO A 63 -12.26 9.01 -1.29
C PRO A 63 -11.72 7.66 -0.82
N LEU A 64 -12.53 6.59 -0.91
CA LEU A 64 -12.10 5.25 -0.49
C LEU A 64 -10.97 4.71 -1.37
N ALA A 65 -11.10 4.84 -2.69
CA ALA A 65 -10.04 4.51 -3.64
C ALA A 65 -8.75 5.27 -3.31
N GLY A 66 -8.87 6.57 -3.00
CA GLY A 66 -7.75 7.43 -2.60
C GLY A 66 -7.00 6.86 -1.41
N MET A 67 -7.72 6.51 -0.35
CA MET A 67 -7.12 5.94 0.84
C MET A 67 -6.51 4.56 0.56
N VAL A 68 -7.20 3.68 -0.15
CA VAL A 68 -6.72 2.33 -0.48
C VAL A 68 -5.43 2.38 -1.29
N PHE A 69 -5.42 3.09 -2.42
CA PHE A 69 -4.25 3.13 -3.29
C PHE A 69 -3.09 3.92 -2.69
N ALA A 70 -3.35 4.97 -1.90
CA ALA A 70 -2.30 5.70 -1.19
C ALA A 70 -1.62 4.83 -0.10
N ASN A 71 -2.39 4.06 0.67
CA ASN A 71 -1.82 3.17 1.69
C ASN A 71 -1.08 1.99 1.04
N ALA A 72 -1.64 1.39 -0.01
CA ALA A 72 -0.97 0.34 -0.77
C ALA A 72 0.35 0.84 -1.40
N MET A 73 0.34 2.04 -1.98
CA MET A 73 1.54 2.71 -2.48
C MET A 73 2.60 2.87 -1.40
N ASN A 74 2.23 3.40 -0.24
CA ASN A 74 3.17 3.62 0.86
C ASN A 74 3.76 2.29 1.38
N SER A 75 2.91 1.28 1.53
CA SER A 75 3.32 -0.05 1.97
C SER A 75 4.28 -0.72 0.98
N VAL A 76 3.96 -0.70 -0.32
CA VAL A 76 4.85 -1.23 -1.36
C VAL A 76 6.15 -0.43 -1.46
N SER A 77 6.12 0.90 -1.27
CA SER A 77 7.31 1.74 -1.26
C SER A 77 8.30 1.33 -0.17
N ILE A 78 7.80 1.18 1.06
CA ILE A 78 8.63 0.77 2.21
C ILE A 78 9.10 -0.68 2.03
N ALA A 79 8.23 -1.57 1.54
CA ALA A 79 8.61 -2.95 1.25
C ALA A 79 9.74 -3.02 0.22
N ALA A 80 9.64 -2.25 -0.86
CA ALA A 80 10.63 -2.20 -1.93
C ALA A 80 11.99 -1.72 -1.43
N GLU A 81 12.01 -0.57 -0.75
CA GLU A 81 13.21 0.01 -0.17
C GLU A 81 13.86 -0.94 0.84
N ARG A 82 13.08 -1.43 1.81
CA ARG A 82 13.62 -2.29 2.87
C ARG A 82 14.12 -3.62 2.31
N HIS A 83 13.41 -4.20 1.34
CA HIS A 83 13.83 -5.45 0.73
C HIS A 83 15.19 -5.30 0.03
N MET A 84 15.38 -4.22 -0.74
CA MET A 84 16.65 -3.92 -1.38
C MET A 84 17.76 -3.73 -0.35
N THR A 85 17.53 -2.92 0.68
CA THR A 85 18.52 -2.67 1.73
C THR A 85 18.96 -3.96 2.43
N GLU A 86 18.05 -4.88 2.74
CA GLU A 86 18.44 -6.13 3.42
C GLU A 86 19.19 -7.09 2.49
N LEU A 87 18.84 -7.14 1.20
CA LEU A 87 19.61 -7.89 0.20
C LEU A 87 21.02 -7.33 0.02
N GLU A 88 21.19 -6.00 0.00
CA GLU A 88 22.50 -5.34 -0.07
C GLU A 88 23.38 -5.63 1.16
N ARG A 89 22.75 -5.88 2.31
CA ARG A 89 23.44 -6.31 3.54
C ARG A 89 23.79 -7.80 3.55
N GLY A 90 23.54 -8.52 2.45
CA GLY A 90 23.85 -9.93 2.30
C GLY A 90 22.87 -10.87 2.99
N GLN A 91 21.69 -10.38 3.40
CA GLN A 91 20.68 -11.25 3.97
C GLN A 91 20.06 -12.18 2.91
N GLY A 92 19.65 -13.38 3.34
CA GLY A 92 18.90 -14.29 2.50
C GLY A 92 17.57 -13.67 2.01
N ASN A 93 17.13 -14.05 0.82
CA ASN A 93 15.91 -13.50 0.22
C ASN A 93 14.68 -13.66 1.14
N GLU A 94 14.57 -14.78 1.86
CA GLU A 94 13.45 -15.02 2.77
C GLU A 94 13.46 -14.09 3.98
N SER A 95 14.63 -13.91 4.63
CA SER A 95 14.75 -13.00 5.78
C SER A 95 14.56 -11.54 5.35
N ALA A 96 15.12 -11.15 4.21
CA ALA A 96 14.92 -9.84 3.60
C ALA A 96 13.43 -9.56 3.29
N ARG A 97 12.71 -10.54 2.72
CA ARG A 97 11.26 -10.41 2.45
C ARG A 97 10.46 -10.26 3.75
N ARG A 98 10.78 -11.04 4.78
CA ARG A 98 10.08 -10.97 6.07
C ARG A 98 10.31 -9.63 6.76
N ALA A 99 11.56 -9.15 6.80
CA ALA A 99 11.89 -7.86 7.37
C ALA A 99 11.22 -6.71 6.61
N ALA A 100 11.22 -6.76 5.28
CA ALA A 100 10.56 -5.77 4.44
C ALA A 100 9.04 -5.75 4.64
N PHE A 101 8.40 -6.91 4.70
CA PHE A 101 6.96 -7.01 4.94
C PHE A 101 6.57 -6.45 6.30
N GLN A 102 7.33 -6.78 7.35
CA GLN A 102 7.10 -6.24 8.68
C GLN A 102 7.25 -4.72 8.70
N ALA A 103 8.32 -4.19 8.11
CA ALA A 103 8.54 -2.74 8.03
C ALA A 103 7.41 -2.02 7.29
N ALA A 104 6.93 -2.60 6.18
CA ALA A 104 5.87 -2.04 5.35
C ALA A 104 4.50 -1.92 6.05
N LEU A 105 4.26 -2.68 7.12
CA LEU A 105 3.02 -2.64 7.88
C LEU A 105 3.08 -1.71 9.10
N ILE A 106 4.27 -1.27 9.52
CA ILE A 106 4.43 -0.42 10.72
C ILE A 106 3.56 0.85 10.65
N PRO A 107 3.57 1.66 9.57
CA PRO A 107 2.79 2.90 9.55
C PRO A 107 1.29 2.65 9.66
N LEU A 108 0.85 1.53 9.09
CA LEU A 108 -0.55 1.17 9.06
C LEU A 108 -1.04 0.64 10.43
N ILE A 109 -0.23 -0.18 11.10
CA ILE A 109 -0.47 -0.61 12.48
C ILE A 109 -0.52 0.61 13.41
N ASN A 110 0.41 1.56 13.27
CA ASN A 110 0.41 2.79 14.05
C ASN A 110 -0.86 3.61 13.81
N SER A 111 -1.32 3.70 12.56
CA SER A 111 -2.58 4.38 12.22
C SER A 111 -3.79 3.69 12.87
N LEU A 112 -3.79 2.36 12.92
CA LEU A 112 -4.83 1.56 13.55
C LEU A 112 -4.90 1.77 15.06
N PHE A 113 -3.77 1.97 15.72
CA PHE A 113 -3.74 2.32 17.15
C PHE A 113 -4.09 3.79 17.42
N ALA A 114 -3.71 4.70 16.52
CA ALA A 114 -3.93 6.13 16.71
C ALA A 114 -5.37 6.57 16.38
N VAL A 115 -6.10 5.82 15.56
CA VAL A 115 -7.46 6.17 15.13
C VAL A 115 -8.41 6.26 16.32
N GLY A 116 -9.15 7.37 16.40
CA GLY A 116 -10.11 7.59 17.48
C GLY A 116 -9.50 8.03 18.82
N LEU A 117 -8.21 7.78 19.06
CA LEU A 117 -7.50 8.17 20.29
C LEU A 117 -6.70 9.46 20.12
N VAL A 118 -5.88 9.52 19.09
CA VAL A 118 -4.96 10.64 18.82
C VAL A 118 -5.41 11.42 17.59
N SER A 119 -6.04 10.74 16.63
CA SER A 119 -6.52 11.37 15.39
C SER A 119 -7.92 10.90 15.04
N LEU A 120 -8.77 11.84 14.62
CA LEU A 120 -10.04 11.54 13.97
C LEU A 120 -9.82 11.64 12.45
N PRO A 121 -9.92 10.53 11.70
CA PRO A 121 -9.74 10.53 10.26
C PRO A 121 -10.63 11.56 9.57
N GLY A 122 -10.12 12.23 8.54
CA GLY A 122 -10.83 13.34 7.89
C GLY A 122 -12.23 12.98 7.38
N MET A 123 -12.42 11.75 6.88
CA MET A 123 -13.75 11.25 6.46
C MET A 123 -14.70 11.12 7.66
N MET A 124 -14.26 10.54 8.78
CA MET A 124 -15.05 10.40 10.00
C MET A 124 -15.40 11.77 10.59
N THR A 125 -14.41 12.68 10.70
CA THR A 125 -14.64 14.06 11.18
C THR A 125 -15.63 14.79 10.27
N GLY A 126 -15.47 14.66 8.95
CA GLY A 126 -16.39 15.27 7.98
C GLY A 126 -17.82 14.74 8.11
N GLN A 127 -18.00 13.44 8.36
CA GLN A 127 -19.31 12.84 8.63
C GLN A 127 -19.95 13.40 9.91
N VAL A 128 -19.18 13.49 10.99
CA VAL A 128 -19.66 14.03 12.27
C VAL A 128 -20.05 15.50 12.12
N LEU A 129 -19.22 16.32 11.47
CA LEU A 129 -19.52 17.73 11.20
C LEU A 129 -20.73 17.90 10.27
N ALA A 130 -21.02 16.93 9.41
CA ALA A 130 -22.21 16.88 8.57
C ALA A 130 -23.47 16.36 9.31
N GLY A 131 -23.40 16.16 10.63
CA GLY A 131 -24.54 15.76 11.47
C GLY A 131 -24.78 14.25 11.55
N ILE A 132 -23.88 13.42 11.01
CA ILE A 132 -23.96 11.96 11.19
C ILE A 132 -23.56 11.62 12.63
N SER A 133 -24.30 10.70 13.26
CA SER A 133 -23.99 10.24 14.61
C SER A 133 -22.53 9.73 14.72
N PRO A 134 -21.76 10.18 15.73
CA PRO A 134 -20.38 9.73 15.93
C PRO A 134 -20.22 8.21 16.02
N LEU A 135 -21.21 7.53 16.59
CA LEU A 135 -21.19 6.07 16.70
C LEU A 135 -21.29 5.39 15.32
N ILE A 136 -22.07 5.96 14.40
CA ILE A 136 -22.19 5.45 13.03
C ILE A 136 -20.89 5.71 12.27
N ALA A 137 -20.35 6.93 12.36
CA ALA A 137 -19.09 7.29 11.72
C ALA A 137 -17.92 6.41 12.21
N ALA A 138 -17.86 6.09 13.51
CA ALA A 138 -16.86 5.21 14.08
C ALA A 138 -16.94 3.76 13.52
N ARG A 139 -18.15 3.20 13.36
CA ARG A 139 -18.34 1.86 12.80
C ARG A 139 -17.84 1.78 11.36
N TYR A 140 -18.15 2.79 10.55
CA TYR A 140 -17.61 2.89 9.18
C TYR A 140 -16.09 3.06 9.18
N GLN A 141 -15.55 3.81 10.14
CA GLN A 141 -14.11 4.04 10.20
C GLN A 141 -13.32 2.77 10.55
N ILE A 142 -13.84 1.93 11.46
CA ILE A 142 -13.25 0.62 11.77
C ILE A 142 -13.16 -0.24 10.51
N LEU A 143 -14.28 -0.31 9.77
CA LEU A 143 -14.33 -1.01 8.49
C LEU A 143 -13.27 -0.49 7.51
N VAL A 144 -13.20 0.83 7.31
CA VAL A 144 -12.22 1.45 6.41
C VAL A 144 -10.81 1.01 6.80
N MET A 145 -10.49 1.05 8.09
CA MET A 145 -9.17 0.64 8.57
C MET A 145 -8.86 -0.84 8.27
N CYS A 146 -9.83 -1.74 8.40
CA CYS A 146 -9.66 -3.15 8.01
C CYS A 146 -9.36 -3.31 6.51
N ILE A 147 -10.04 -2.56 5.65
CA ILE A 147 -9.82 -2.59 4.20
C ILE A 147 -8.44 -2.04 3.84
N LEU A 148 -8.01 -0.95 4.48
CA LEU A 148 -6.67 -0.39 4.28
C LEU A 148 -5.60 -1.40 4.71
N PHE A 149 -5.84 -2.15 5.79
CA PHE A 149 -4.97 -3.23 6.25
C PHE A 149 -4.90 -4.41 5.28
N GLY A 150 -6.05 -4.93 4.86
CA GLY A 150 -6.09 -6.02 3.89
C GLY A 150 -5.42 -5.63 2.58
N SER A 151 -5.82 -4.51 1.99
CA SER A 151 -5.30 -4.07 0.69
C SER A 151 -3.79 -3.79 0.69
N SER A 152 -3.29 -3.10 1.71
CA SER A 152 -1.86 -2.76 1.80
C SER A 152 -1.02 -4.00 2.07
N GLY A 153 -1.48 -4.89 2.96
CA GLY A 153 -0.82 -6.15 3.25
C GLY A 153 -0.76 -7.07 2.03
N ILE A 154 -1.87 -7.23 1.31
CA ILE A 154 -1.91 -8.02 0.07
C ILE A 154 -0.97 -7.41 -0.98
N ALA A 155 -1.01 -6.09 -1.19
CA ALA A 155 -0.16 -5.43 -2.16
C ALA A 155 1.34 -5.61 -1.83
N ALA A 156 1.74 -5.40 -0.56
CA ALA A 156 3.12 -5.61 -0.13
C ALA A 156 3.55 -7.08 -0.28
N ALA A 157 2.70 -8.03 0.10
CA ALA A 157 2.99 -9.46 -0.03
C ALA A 157 3.14 -9.89 -1.49
N CYS A 158 2.21 -9.47 -2.36
CA CYS A 158 2.25 -9.72 -3.80
C CYS A 158 3.51 -9.13 -4.43
N TYR A 159 3.83 -7.88 -4.13
CA TYR A 159 5.05 -7.23 -4.61
C TYR A 159 6.29 -8.00 -4.19
N LEU A 160 6.43 -8.33 -2.90
CA LEU A 160 7.59 -9.08 -2.37
C LEU A 160 7.66 -10.52 -2.87
N TYR A 161 6.53 -11.13 -3.21
CA TYR A 161 6.51 -12.47 -3.79
C TYR A 161 7.01 -12.46 -5.24
N TRP A 162 6.61 -11.46 -6.03
CA TRP A 162 7.07 -11.34 -7.41
C TRP A 162 8.47 -10.73 -7.54
N CYS A 163 8.87 -9.85 -6.62
CA CYS A 163 10.19 -9.23 -6.59
C CYS A 163 11.26 -10.27 -6.28
N LYS A 164 11.77 -10.92 -7.33
CA LYS A 164 12.88 -11.87 -7.22
C LYS A 164 14.22 -11.13 -7.19
N PRO A 165 15.25 -11.65 -6.49
CA PRO A 165 16.59 -11.05 -6.46
C PRO A 165 17.22 -10.86 -7.84
N GLN A 166 16.88 -11.74 -8.78
CA GLN A 166 17.31 -11.68 -10.19
C GLN A 166 16.78 -10.42 -10.93
N ASN A 167 15.76 -9.78 -10.35
CA ASN A 167 15.18 -8.53 -10.85
C ASN A 167 15.93 -7.28 -10.39
N LEU A 168 16.76 -7.38 -9.36
CA LEU A 168 17.64 -6.31 -8.92
C LEU A 168 18.98 -6.43 -9.64
N PRO A 169 19.58 -5.32 -10.13
CA PRO A 169 20.90 -5.37 -10.71
C PRO A 169 21.89 -5.91 -9.68
N SER A 170 22.66 -6.93 -10.06
CA SER A 170 23.90 -7.24 -9.37
C SER A 170 24.79 -6.01 -9.49
N LYS A 171 25.06 -5.33 -8.38
CA LYS A 171 26.12 -4.32 -8.32
C LYS A 171 27.36 -4.96 -8.96
N PRO A 172 28.01 -4.35 -9.97
CA PRO A 172 29.29 -4.87 -10.43
C PRO A 172 30.16 -4.95 -9.19
N ARG A 173 30.70 -6.15 -8.92
CA ARG A 173 31.68 -6.40 -7.88
C ARG A 173 32.72 -5.29 -8.03
N SER A 174 32.67 -4.29 -7.15
CA SER A 174 33.55 -3.15 -7.24
C SER A 174 34.96 -3.70 -7.24
N LEU A 175 35.72 -3.35 -8.27
CA LEU A 175 37.16 -3.46 -8.35
C LEU A 175 37.77 -2.86 -7.07
N ASN A 176 37.86 -3.67 -6.01
CA ASN A 176 38.72 -3.43 -4.87
C ASN A 176 39.42 -4.73 -4.44
N ASP A 177 39.72 -5.57 -5.45
CA ASP A 177 40.75 -6.61 -5.40
C ASP A 177 41.97 -6.17 -6.23
N SER A 178 42.15 -4.84 -6.38
CA SER A 178 43.26 -4.25 -7.13
C SER A 178 43.65 -2.89 -6.57
N THR A 179 43.82 -2.81 -5.24
CA THR A 179 44.84 -1.95 -4.61
C THR A 179 44.91 -2.23 -3.11
N LYS A 180 45.87 -3.09 -2.75
CA LYS A 180 46.58 -3.20 -1.45
C LYS A 180 45.87 -3.88 -0.29
#